data_AF-A0A3M2CSH5-F1
#
_entry.id   AF-A0A3M2CSH5-F1
#
_cell.length_a   1.000
_cell.length_b   1.000
_cell.length_c   1.000
_cell.angle_alpha   90.00
_cell.angle_beta   90.00
_cell.angle_gamma   90.00
#
_symmetry.space_group_name_H-M   'P 1'
#
loop_
_entity.id
_entity.type
_entity.pdbx_description
1 polymer ?
#
loop_
_entity_poly.entity_id
_entity_poly.type
_entity_poly.pdbx_seq_one_letter_code
_entity_poly.pdbx_strand_id
1 'polypeptide(L)'
;MKKCCIIAAAALAGLGAAGLAEANQVLQFDVNSLTATADGPFGTGFTGTITLVDDGNSSLAGMLIDGANQNIAPNQLGDFTGSISIVGGTVTGGTFMIMDTGGAQYHASIVAGSGSVNASAGQTGPFTIDGLTFAGFFSNLVGGTDFAGVDVSAWDGAPSLSGSFLQFKFGPTQVAMVEGQSLFIDDDADVDIFAVVPTPIGSAMGLAGLACVGVTRRRRA
;
A
#
# COMPACT_ATOMS: atom_id res chain seq x y z
N MET A 1 38.13 27.37 -60.89
CA MET A 1 37.78 26.03 -60.34
C MET A 1 37.33 26.21 -58.90
N LYS A 2 36.02 26.24 -58.62
CA LYS A 2 35.46 26.39 -57.27
C LYS A 2 34.70 25.11 -56.93
N LYS A 3 35.20 24.39 -55.93
CA LYS A 3 34.57 23.20 -55.34
C LYS A 3 33.37 23.65 -54.51
N CYS A 4 32.21 23.00 -54.67
CA CYS A 4 31.10 23.13 -53.74
C CYS A 4 30.61 21.72 -53.40
N CYS A 5 30.94 21.28 -52.18
CA CYS A 5 30.49 20.01 -51.60
C CYS A 5 29.01 20.10 -51.27
N ILE A 6 28.22 19.13 -51.74
CA ILE A 6 26.85 18.91 -51.30
C ILE A 6 26.90 17.99 -50.09
N ILE A 7 26.47 18.48 -48.93
CA ILE A 7 26.33 17.71 -47.69
C ILE A 7 24.95 17.03 -47.73
N ALA A 8 24.94 15.70 -47.65
CA ALA A 8 23.73 14.91 -47.50
C ALA A 8 23.27 14.95 -46.03
N ALA A 9 22.07 15.47 -45.78
CA ALA A 9 21.41 15.42 -44.48
C ALA A 9 20.74 14.05 -44.29
N ALA A 10 21.32 13.21 -43.43
CA ALA A 10 20.67 11.99 -42.96
C ALA A 10 19.64 12.36 -41.89
N ALA A 11 18.35 12.22 -42.21
CA ALA A 11 17.28 12.32 -41.23
C ALA A 11 17.27 11.05 -40.37
N LEU A 12 17.83 11.13 -39.17
CA LEU A 12 17.72 10.09 -38.15
C LEU A 12 16.30 10.16 -37.57
N ALA A 13 15.40 9.30 -38.04
CA ALA A 13 14.11 9.08 -37.41
C ALA A 13 14.34 8.42 -36.05
N GLY A 14 14.45 9.23 -35.01
CA GLY A 14 14.41 8.77 -33.63
C GLY A 14 13.06 8.14 -33.35
N LEU A 15 12.98 6.81 -33.42
CA LEU A 15 11.92 6.05 -32.77
C LEU A 15 12.06 6.29 -31.27
N GLY A 16 11.36 7.31 -30.78
CA GLY A 16 11.13 7.47 -29.36
C GLY A 16 10.42 6.23 -28.86
N ALA A 17 11.13 5.39 -28.10
CA ALA A 17 10.50 4.40 -27.26
C ALA A 17 9.68 5.18 -26.22
N ALA A 18 8.39 5.35 -26.49
CA ALA A 18 7.45 5.69 -25.44
C ALA A 18 7.45 4.51 -24.48
N GLY A 19 8.17 4.64 -23.37
CA GLY A 19 8.05 3.70 -22.26
C GLY A 19 6.58 3.69 -21.86
N LEU A 20 5.92 2.55 -22.04
CA LEU A 20 4.60 2.33 -21.46
C LEU A 20 4.81 2.37 -19.94
N ALA A 21 4.27 3.40 -19.29
CA ALA A 21 4.24 3.46 -17.84
C ALA A 21 3.40 2.28 -17.35
N GLU A 22 4.01 1.40 -16.56
CA GLU A 22 3.30 0.34 -15.84
C GLU A 22 2.40 1.01 -14.81
N ALA A 23 1.08 0.87 -14.97
CA ALA A 23 0.12 1.43 -14.04
C ALA A 23 -0.19 0.39 -12.97
N ASN A 24 0.58 0.39 -11.88
CA ASN A 24 0.27 -0.47 -10.72
C ASN A 24 -1.10 -0.12 -10.15
N GLN A 25 -1.91 -1.13 -9.81
CA GLN A 25 -3.15 -0.92 -9.07
C GLN A 25 -2.86 -0.91 -7.58
N VAL A 26 -3.43 0.05 -6.87
CA VAL A 26 -3.27 0.25 -5.43
C VAL A 26 -4.61 0.09 -4.74
N LEU A 27 -4.70 -0.89 -3.84
CA LEU A 27 -5.77 -1.00 -2.87
C LEU A 27 -5.33 -0.33 -1.58
N GLN A 28 -6.18 0.48 -0.99
CA GLN A 28 -5.98 1.13 0.29
C GLN A 28 -7.10 0.73 1.24
N PHE A 29 -6.74 0.42 2.48
CA PHE A 29 -7.63 0.24 3.62
C PHE A 29 -7.44 1.39 4.59
N ASP A 30 -8.52 2.07 4.94
CA ASP A 30 -8.52 3.13 5.94
C ASP A 30 -9.15 2.56 7.21
N VAL A 31 -8.34 2.34 8.24
CA VAL A 31 -8.79 1.82 9.53
C VAL A 31 -8.63 2.90 10.58
N ASN A 32 -9.75 3.28 11.21
CA ASN A 32 -9.79 4.40 12.14
C ASN A 32 -10.11 3.95 13.56
N SER A 33 -9.69 4.77 14.52
CA SER A 33 -10.02 4.65 15.95
C SER A 33 -9.62 3.30 16.56
N LEU A 34 -8.39 2.85 16.26
CA LEU A 34 -7.75 1.69 16.87
C LEU A 34 -7.19 2.04 18.26
N THR A 35 -7.10 1.04 19.13
CA THR A 35 -6.28 1.13 20.34
C THR A 35 -4.83 0.76 20.02
N ALA A 36 -3.93 1.73 20.12
CA ALA A 36 -2.50 1.54 19.98
C ALA A 36 -1.80 1.58 21.35
N THR A 37 -1.11 0.50 21.71
CA THR A 37 -0.35 0.37 22.96
C THR A 37 1.14 0.26 22.67
N ALA A 38 1.93 1.20 23.20
CA ALA A 38 3.38 1.10 23.24
C ALA A 38 3.83 0.49 24.58
N ASP A 39 4.73 -0.49 24.51
CA ASP A 39 5.30 -1.21 25.66
C ASP A 39 6.42 -0.43 26.41
N GLY A 40 6.44 0.90 26.28
CA GLY A 40 7.37 1.75 26.99
C GLY A 40 7.22 3.23 26.64
N PRO A 41 8.03 4.12 27.26
CA PRO A 41 8.01 5.56 27.01
C PRO A 41 8.18 5.88 25.53
N PHE A 42 7.17 6.54 24.96
CA PHE A 42 7.11 6.78 23.53
C PHE A 42 7.75 8.11 23.10
N GLY A 43 8.40 8.09 21.93
CA GLY A 43 9.03 9.24 21.29
C GLY A 43 9.75 8.86 19.99
N THR A 44 10.40 9.80 19.32
CA THR A 44 11.11 9.52 18.04
C THR A 44 12.26 8.53 18.17
N GLY A 45 12.81 8.34 19.38
CA GLY A 45 13.84 7.34 19.66
C GLY A 45 13.31 6.04 20.27
N PHE A 46 11.99 5.78 20.18
CA PHE A 46 11.34 4.65 20.81
C PHE A 46 12.01 3.31 20.42
N THR A 47 12.08 2.40 21.39
CA THR A 47 12.52 1.02 21.20
C THR A 47 11.54 0.14 21.94
N GLY A 48 10.91 -0.78 21.23
CA GLY A 48 9.82 -1.59 21.77
C GLY A 48 8.86 -2.02 20.68
N THR A 49 7.67 -2.43 21.09
CA THR A 49 6.57 -2.84 20.21
C THR A 49 5.38 -1.94 20.42
N ILE A 50 4.75 -1.54 19.31
CA ILE A 50 3.41 -0.98 19.30
C ILE A 50 2.47 -2.10 18.90
N THR A 51 1.48 -2.39 19.74
CA THR A 51 0.38 -3.29 19.43
C THR A 51 -0.84 -2.47 19.07
N LEU A 52 -1.48 -2.83 17.97
CA LEU A 52 -2.72 -2.22 17.49
C LEU A 52 -3.82 -3.27 17.58
N VAL A 53 -4.94 -2.93 18.21
CA VAL A 53 -6.13 -3.78 18.27
C VAL A 53 -7.36 -2.95 18.01
N ASP A 54 -8.38 -3.55 17.41
CA ASP A 54 -9.70 -2.93 17.35
C ASP A 54 -10.38 -2.90 18.73
N ASP A 55 -11.28 -1.95 18.88
CA ASP A 55 -12.19 -1.83 20.01
C ASP A 55 -13.62 -1.55 19.52
N GLY A 56 -14.54 -1.23 20.43
CA GLY A 56 -15.94 -0.96 20.08
C GLY A 56 -16.17 0.30 19.21
N ASN A 57 -15.16 1.15 19.04
CA ASN A 57 -15.22 2.38 18.24
C ASN A 57 -14.46 2.24 16.90
N SER A 58 -13.59 1.25 16.77
CA SER A 58 -12.81 1.03 15.56
C SER A 58 -13.67 0.76 14.34
N SER A 59 -13.19 1.20 13.17
CA SER A 59 -13.92 0.98 11.91
C SER A 59 -12.98 0.86 10.72
N LEU A 60 -13.38 0.04 9.74
CA LEU A 60 -12.87 0.10 8.37
C LEU A 60 -13.65 1.22 7.71
N ALA A 61 -13.07 2.42 7.74
CA ALA A 61 -13.69 3.66 7.30
C ALA A 61 -13.81 3.75 5.78
N GLY A 62 -12.91 3.08 5.06
CA GLY A 62 -12.89 3.10 3.61
C GLY A 62 -12.05 1.99 3.00
N MET A 63 -12.41 1.65 1.77
CA MET A 63 -11.54 0.95 0.84
C MET A 63 -11.45 1.78 -0.43
N LEU A 64 -10.24 2.02 -0.91
CA LEU A 64 -10.00 2.80 -2.11
C LEU A 64 -9.20 1.96 -3.11
N ILE A 65 -9.61 2.00 -4.37
CA ILE A 65 -8.85 1.43 -5.48
C ILE A 65 -8.38 2.59 -6.33
N ASP A 66 -7.06 2.76 -6.43
CA ASP A 66 -6.41 3.87 -7.14
C ASP A 66 -6.94 5.26 -6.68
N GLY A 67 -7.22 5.38 -5.39
CA GLY A 67 -7.78 6.59 -4.76
C GLY A 67 -9.28 6.78 -4.97
N ALA A 68 -9.97 5.87 -5.68
CA ALA A 68 -11.43 5.90 -5.80
C ALA A 68 -12.08 5.11 -4.66
N ASN A 69 -12.92 5.76 -3.86
CA ASN A 69 -13.65 5.11 -2.77
C ASN A 69 -14.66 4.08 -3.31
N GLN A 70 -14.64 2.88 -2.75
CA GLN A 70 -15.51 1.76 -3.12
C GLN A 70 -16.87 1.77 -2.41
N ASN A 71 -17.10 2.72 -1.49
CA ASN A 71 -18.35 2.89 -0.74
C ASN A 71 -18.81 1.62 -0.02
N ILE A 72 -17.88 0.99 0.72
CA ILE A 72 -18.19 -0.14 1.59
C ILE A 72 -19.33 0.23 2.56
N ALA A 73 -20.11 -0.78 2.95
CA ALA A 73 -21.13 -0.59 3.98
C ALA A 73 -20.47 -0.11 5.30
N PRO A 74 -21.21 0.59 6.18
CA PRO A 74 -20.69 0.91 7.50
C PRO A 74 -20.46 -0.36 8.32
N ASN A 75 -19.58 -0.27 9.32
CA ASN A 75 -19.29 -1.33 10.30
C ASN A 75 -18.87 -2.65 9.64
N GLN A 76 -17.99 -2.58 8.64
CA GLN A 76 -17.47 -3.77 7.97
C GLN A 76 -16.21 -4.34 8.61
N LEU A 77 -15.58 -3.63 9.55
CA LEU A 77 -14.47 -4.19 10.34
C LEU A 77 -15.02 -5.24 11.31
N GLY A 78 -14.50 -6.46 11.20
CA GLY A 78 -14.80 -7.56 12.11
C GLY A 78 -13.75 -7.73 13.21
N ASP A 79 -12.46 -7.53 12.88
CA ASP A 79 -11.32 -7.58 13.81
C ASP A 79 -10.13 -6.84 13.17
N PHE A 80 -9.29 -6.22 13.99
CA PHE A 80 -7.98 -5.72 13.58
C PHE A 80 -6.93 -6.13 14.59
N THR A 81 -5.86 -6.78 14.13
CA THR A 81 -4.67 -6.99 14.96
C THR A 81 -3.42 -6.56 14.22
N GLY A 82 -2.57 -5.80 14.91
CA GLY A 82 -1.32 -5.29 14.36
C GLY A 82 -0.20 -5.27 15.38
N SER A 83 1.03 -5.41 14.90
CA SER A 83 2.22 -5.13 15.70
C SER A 83 3.26 -4.41 14.84
N ILE A 84 3.97 -3.47 15.45
CA ILE A 84 5.09 -2.75 14.84
C ILE A 84 6.26 -2.79 15.80
N SER A 85 7.33 -3.50 15.43
CA SER A 85 8.58 -3.53 16.20
C SER A 85 9.48 -2.37 15.79
N ILE A 86 10.06 -1.69 16.77
CA ILE A 86 10.84 -0.47 16.57
C ILE A 86 12.12 -0.54 17.41
N VAL A 87 13.25 -0.11 16.83
CA VAL A 87 14.53 0.05 17.53
C VAL A 87 15.12 1.42 17.18
N GLY A 88 15.33 2.26 18.20
CA GLY A 88 15.89 3.60 18.03
C GLY A 88 15.11 4.46 17.05
N GLY A 89 13.78 4.34 17.02
CA GLY A 89 12.91 5.04 16.07
C GLY A 89 12.81 4.42 14.68
N THR A 90 13.54 3.34 14.38
CA THR A 90 13.49 2.64 13.09
C THR A 90 12.56 1.44 13.18
N VAL A 91 11.65 1.28 12.23
CA VAL A 91 10.78 0.10 12.13
C VAL A 91 11.60 -1.13 11.75
N THR A 92 11.54 -2.19 12.56
CA THR A 92 12.33 -3.43 12.37
C THR A 92 11.48 -4.65 12.01
N GLY A 93 10.16 -4.51 11.94
CA GLY A 93 9.25 -5.57 11.53
C GLY A 93 7.87 -5.40 12.14
N GLY A 94 7.07 -6.45 12.07
CA GLY A 94 5.68 -6.46 12.52
C GLY A 94 4.74 -7.06 11.50
N THR A 95 3.45 -7.02 11.79
CA THR A 95 2.39 -7.63 10.98
C THR A 95 1.09 -6.85 11.12
N PHE A 96 0.23 -6.94 10.12
CA PHE A 96 -1.17 -6.51 10.18
C PHE A 96 -2.08 -7.66 9.75
N MET A 97 -3.23 -7.77 10.42
CA MET A 97 -4.38 -8.54 9.99
C MET A 97 -5.61 -7.63 10.08
N ILE A 98 -6.35 -7.53 8.98
CA ILE A 98 -7.68 -6.93 8.92
C ILE A 98 -8.65 -8.04 8.62
N MET A 99 -9.70 -8.21 9.42
CA MET A 99 -10.80 -9.11 9.14
C MET A 99 -12.08 -8.31 8.94
N ASP A 100 -12.87 -8.65 7.92
CA ASP A 100 -14.21 -8.09 7.74
C ASP A 100 -15.27 -8.84 8.56
N THR A 101 -16.48 -8.29 8.65
CA THR A 101 -17.60 -8.96 9.35
C THR A 101 -18.08 -10.27 8.68
N GLY A 102 -17.67 -10.53 7.44
CA GLY A 102 -17.91 -11.79 6.72
C GLY A 102 -16.86 -12.88 7.02
N GLY A 103 -15.78 -12.52 7.72
CA GLY A 103 -14.65 -13.40 8.03
C GLY A 103 -13.54 -13.42 6.96
N ALA A 104 -13.65 -12.61 5.90
CA ALA A 104 -12.57 -12.42 4.94
C ALA A 104 -11.43 -11.66 5.59
N GLN A 105 -10.19 -12.01 5.25
CA GLN A 105 -8.99 -11.47 5.92
C GLN A 105 -7.97 -10.97 4.91
N TYR A 106 -7.34 -9.85 5.23
CA TYR A 106 -6.10 -9.38 4.62
C TYR A 106 -4.98 -9.42 5.66
N HIS A 107 -3.89 -10.09 5.30
CA HIS A 107 -2.67 -10.18 6.13
C HIS A 107 -1.53 -9.49 5.42
N ALA A 108 -0.61 -8.86 6.16
CA ALA A 108 0.64 -8.34 5.64
C ALA A 108 1.76 -8.36 6.70
N SER A 109 3.00 -8.50 6.26
CA SER A 109 4.20 -8.36 7.10
C SER A 109 4.90 -7.03 6.84
N ILE A 110 5.54 -6.46 7.86
CA ILE A 110 6.28 -5.19 7.73
C ILE A 110 7.74 -5.47 7.37
N VAL A 111 8.26 -4.76 6.36
CA VAL A 111 9.65 -4.88 5.92
C VAL A 111 10.57 -4.24 6.97
N ALA A 112 11.50 -5.00 7.51
CA ALA A 112 12.50 -4.50 8.46
C ALA A 112 13.36 -3.38 7.85
N GLY A 113 13.54 -2.28 8.58
CA GLY A 113 14.35 -1.13 8.17
C GLY A 113 13.70 -0.22 7.14
N SER A 114 12.43 -0.43 6.81
CA SER A 114 11.75 0.30 5.73
C SER A 114 11.05 1.59 6.17
N GLY A 115 11.08 1.90 7.47
CA GLY A 115 10.19 2.89 8.07
C GLY A 115 10.74 3.50 9.34
N SER A 116 10.08 4.54 9.85
CA SER A 116 10.55 5.29 11.03
C SER A 116 9.43 5.95 11.83
N VAL A 117 9.73 6.29 13.08
CA VAL A 117 8.89 7.15 13.93
C VAL A 117 9.27 8.59 13.68
N ASN A 118 8.31 9.36 13.18
CA ASN A 118 8.50 10.76 12.83
C ASN A 118 7.69 11.65 13.76
N ALA A 119 8.25 12.79 14.15
CA ALA A 119 7.51 13.83 14.86
C ALA A 119 6.57 14.54 13.86
N SER A 120 5.31 14.70 14.25
CA SER A 120 4.28 15.35 13.43
C SER A 120 3.83 16.64 14.11
N ALA A 121 4.24 17.78 13.56
CA ALA A 121 3.83 19.07 14.09
C ALA A 121 2.44 19.46 13.57
N GLY A 122 1.51 19.76 14.48
CA GLY A 122 0.19 20.30 14.13
C GLY A 122 -0.87 19.26 13.77
N GLN A 123 -0.63 17.98 14.04
CA GLN A 123 -1.64 16.92 13.96
C GLN A 123 -2.14 16.56 15.38
N THR A 124 -3.36 16.05 15.47
CA THR A 124 -3.78 15.24 16.64
C THR A 124 -2.81 14.07 16.70
N GLY A 125 -2.12 13.85 17.82
CA GLY A 125 -0.98 12.92 17.90
C GLY A 125 0.35 13.54 17.45
N PRO A 126 1.37 13.66 18.32
CA PRO A 126 2.67 14.23 17.99
C PRO A 126 3.56 13.32 17.13
N PHE A 127 3.12 12.10 16.78
CA PHE A 127 3.93 11.17 16.01
C PHE A 127 3.17 10.50 14.86
N THR A 128 3.90 10.24 13.78
CA THR A 128 3.50 9.35 12.69
C THR A 128 4.50 8.20 12.57
N ILE A 129 4.05 7.07 12.07
CA ILE A 129 4.90 5.90 11.83
C ILE A 129 4.57 5.37 10.45
N ASP A 130 5.59 5.25 9.61
CA ASP A 130 5.46 4.76 8.25
C ASP A 130 6.37 3.56 8.03
N GLY A 131 6.10 2.82 6.96
CA GLY A 131 6.97 1.74 6.50
C GLY A 131 6.39 0.99 5.30
N LEU A 132 7.19 0.06 4.77
CA LEU A 132 6.78 -0.82 3.68
C LEU A 132 6.24 -2.14 4.22
N THR A 133 5.29 -2.73 3.50
CA THR A 133 4.76 -4.06 3.77
C THR A 133 5.08 -5.02 2.63
N PHE A 134 5.09 -6.32 2.94
CA PHE A 134 5.33 -7.41 2.01
C PHE A 134 4.56 -8.65 2.44
N ALA A 135 4.55 -9.67 1.57
CA ALA A 135 3.84 -10.92 1.81
C ALA A 135 2.37 -10.67 2.15
N GLY A 136 1.78 -9.65 1.52
CA GLY A 136 0.36 -9.37 1.66
C GLY A 136 -0.46 -10.45 0.94
N PHE A 137 -1.53 -10.93 1.56
CA PHE A 137 -2.42 -11.92 0.95
C PHE A 137 -3.84 -11.83 1.53
N PHE A 138 -4.80 -12.30 0.73
CA PHE A 138 -6.19 -12.47 1.15
C PHE A 138 -6.50 -13.91 1.51
N SER A 139 -7.47 -14.12 2.39
CA SER A 139 -7.99 -15.45 2.72
C SER A 139 -9.45 -15.36 3.14
N ASN A 140 -10.18 -16.48 3.05
CA ASN A 140 -11.59 -16.58 3.43
C ASN A 140 -12.51 -15.56 2.73
N LEU A 141 -12.18 -15.17 1.50
CA LEU A 141 -12.97 -14.21 0.71
C LEU A 141 -14.41 -14.69 0.53
N VAL A 142 -15.36 -13.76 0.66
CA VAL A 142 -16.78 -14.05 0.42
C VAL A 142 -16.98 -14.22 -1.09
N GLY A 143 -17.66 -15.29 -1.51
CA GLY A 143 -17.81 -15.61 -2.93
C GLY A 143 -16.51 -15.98 -3.64
N GLY A 144 -15.38 -16.04 -2.92
CA GLY A 144 -14.05 -16.31 -3.47
C GLY A 144 -13.33 -15.09 -4.05
N THR A 145 -13.92 -13.90 -4.00
CA THR A 145 -13.33 -12.67 -4.57
C THR A 145 -13.49 -11.44 -3.70
N ASP A 146 -14.41 -11.46 -2.73
CA ASP A 146 -14.85 -10.22 -2.08
C ASP A 146 -14.31 -10.09 -0.65
N PHE A 147 -13.85 -8.88 -0.33
CA PHE A 147 -13.53 -8.42 1.01
C PHE A 147 -14.37 -7.17 1.32
N ALA A 148 -15.17 -7.19 2.38
CA ALA A 148 -16.08 -6.11 2.77
C ALA A 148 -17.03 -5.63 1.64
N GLY A 149 -17.38 -6.54 0.72
CA GLY A 149 -18.21 -6.25 -0.46
C GLY A 149 -17.46 -5.59 -1.63
N VAL A 150 -16.13 -5.52 -1.57
CA VAL A 150 -15.25 -5.06 -2.66
C VAL A 150 -14.59 -6.25 -3.32
N ASP A 151 -14.64 -6.33 -4.65
CA ASP A 151 -13.93 -7.32 -5.45
C ASP A 151 -12.42 -7.05 -5.39
N VAL A 152 -11.68 -7.96 -4.74
CA VAL A 152 -10.22 -7.91 -4.60
C VAL A 152 -9.51 -8.98 -5.45
N SER A 153 -10.18 -9.53 -6.47
CA SER A 153 -9.65 -10.59 -7.33
C SER A 153 -8.32 -10.25 -8.01
N ALA A 154 -8.08 -8.96 -8.30
CA ALA A 154 -6.80 -8.50 -8.85
C ALA A 154 -5.63 -8.68 -7.86
N TRP A 155 -5.88 -8.60 -6.56
CA TRP A 155 -4.88 -8.75 -5.49
C TRP A 155 -4.76 -10.19 -4.99
N ASP A 156 -5.85 -10.93 -4.91
CA ASP A 156 -5.85 -12.33 -4.46
C ASP A 156 -5.05 -13.26 -5.39
N GLY A 157 -5.05 -12.98 -6.71
CA GLY A 157 -4.29 -13.75 -7.69
C GLY A 157 -2.77 -13.54 -7.67
N ALA A 158 -2.26 -12.58 -6.88
CA ALA A 158 -0.84 -12.26 -6.81
C ALA A 158 -0.13 -13.12 -5.74
N PRO A 159 1.05 -13.70 -6.04
CA PRO A 159 1.73 -14.63 -5.12
C PRO A 159 2.25 -13.98 -3.82
N SER A 160 2.38 -12.65 -3.80
CA SER A 160 2.77 -11.85 -2.64
C SER A 160 2.53 -10.38 -2.98
N LEU A 161 1.74 -9.69 -2.16
CA LEU A 161 1.50 -8.26 -2.33
C LEU A 161 2.58 -7.47 -1.61
N SER A 162 3.16 -6.50 -2.31
CA SER A 162 3.97 -5.44 -1.70
C SER A 162 3.07 -4.26 -1.37
N GLY A 163 3.46 -3.45 -0.40
CA GLY A 163 2.64 -2.36 0.04
C GLY A 163 3.36 -1.39 0.95
N SER A 164 2.57 -0.61 1.65
CA SER A 164 3.05 0.31 2.68
C SER A 164 1.98 0.49 3.74
N PHE A 165 2.36 1.10 4.86
CA PHE A 165 1.40 1.59 5.82
C PHE A 165 1.79 2.99 6.27
N LEU A 166 0.81 3.72 6.75
CA LEU A 166 0.98 4.98 7.45
C LEU A 166 0.07 4.95 8.67
N GLN A 167 0.67 4.83 9.86
CA GLN A 167 -0.01 5.08 11.11
C GLN A 167 0.10 6.57 11.44
N PHE A 168 -1.03 7.20 11.69
CA PHE A 168 -1.12 8.60 12.08
C PHE A 168 -1.95 8.73 13.35
N LYS A 169 -1.97 9.96 13.88
CA LYS A 169 -2.56 10.32 15.17
C LYS A 169 -1.97 9.70 16.43
N PHE A 170 -0.80 9.08 16.38
CA PHE A 170 -0.26 8.43 17.57
C PHE A 170 0.27 9.43 18.60
N GLY A 171 -0.47 9.59 19.70
CA GLY A 171 -0.14 10.41 20.86
C GLY A 171 -0.43 9.69 22.17
N PRO A 172 0.27 8.59 22.45
CA PRO A 172 -0.08 7.74 23.55
C PRO A 172 0.17 8.45 24.88
N THR A 173 -0.76 8.29 25.80
CA THR A 173 -0.64 8.80 27.16
C THR A 173 -0.32 7.65 28.12
N GLN A 174 0.47 7.94 29.14
CA GLN A 174 0.75 6.95 30.17
C GLN A 174 -0.52 6.69 30.98
N VAL A 175 -1.05 5.48 30.92
CA VAL A 175 -2.33 5.11 31.56
C VAL A 175 -2.18 4.13 32.71
N ALA A 176 -1.14 3.29 32.70
CA ALA A 176 -0.93 2.31 33.77
C ALA A 176 0.53 1.89 33.92
N MET A 177 0.85 1.39 35.11
CA MET A 177 2.04 0.57 35.36
C MET A 177 1.58 -0.90 35.48
N VAL A 178 1.99 -1.75 34.54
CA VAL A 178 1.70 -3.19 34.57
C VAL A 178 3.01 -3.93 34.77
N GLU A 179 3.12 -4.69 35.86
CA GLU A 179 4.33 -5.46 36.20
C GLU A 179 5.64 -4.64 36.23
N GLY A 180 5.55 -3.35 36.57
CA GLY A 180 6.70 -2.45 36.60
C GLY A 180 7.09 -1.85 35.24
N GLN A 181 6.32 -2.14 34.18
CA GLN A 181 6.43 -1.48 32.88
C GLN A 181 5.35 -0.39 32.75
N SER A 182 5.73 0.75 32.20
CA SER A 182 4.78 1.82 31.86
C SER A 182 4.11 1.50 30.53
N LEU A 183 2.78 1.41 30.54
CA LEU A 183 2.00 1.29 29.31
C LEU A 183 1.55 2.67 28.83
N PHE A 184 1.78 2.92 27.55
CA PHE A 184 1.40 4.14 26.86
C PHE A 184 0.35 3.78 25.82
N ILE A 185 -0.88 4.29 26.00
CA ILE A 185 -2.02 3.92 25.17
C ILE A 185 -2.58 5.15 24.47
N ASP A 186 -2.95 4.95 23.21
CA ASP A 186 -3.77 5.84 22.40
C ASP A 186 -5.01 5.07 21.94
N ASP A 187 -6.19 5.57 22.29
CA ASP A 187 -7.47 4.91 21.97
C ASP A 187 -8.09 5.44 20.65
N ASP A 188 -7.41 6.32 19.91
CA ASP A 188 -7.90 6.90 18.65
C ASP A 188 -6.81 6.96 17.57
N ALA A 189 -6.06 5.86 17.43
CA ALA A 189 -5.03 5.74 16.39
C ALA A 189 -5.66 5.35 15.04
N ASP A 190 -5.19 5.97 13.96
CA ASP A 190 -5.64 5.66 12.61
C ASP A 190 -4.47 5.05 11.80
N VAL A 191 -4.80 4.13 10.89
CA VAL A 191 -3.83 3.43 10.04
C VAL A 191 -4.38 3.31 8.62
N ASP A 192 -3.60 3.81 7.66
CA ASP A 192 -3.80 3.54 6.23
C ASP A 192 -2.88 2.38 5.81
N ILE A 193 -3.43 1.33 5.20
CA ILE A 193 -2.66 0.18 4.69
C ILE A 193 -2.85 0.09 3.18
N PHE A 194 -1.75 -0.01 2.44
CA PHE A 194 -1.73 -0.07 0.98
C PHE A 194 -1.26 -1.44 0.52
N ALA A 195 -1.92 -2.01 -0.49
CA ALA A 195 -1.54 -3.23 -1.18
C ALA A 195 -1.45 -2.96 -2.68
N VAL A 196 -0.31 -3.30 -3.28
CA VAL A 196 0.00 -2.99 -4.67
C VAL A 196 0.12 -4.27 -5.48
N VAL A 197 -0.61 -4.32 -6.59
CA VAL A 197 -0.46 -5.38 -7.59
C VAL A 197 0.27 -4.81 -8.80
N PRO A 198 1.40 -5.40 -9.20
CA PRO A 198 1.99 -5.12 -10.49
C PRO A 198 1.00 -5.53 -11.58
N THR A 199 0.51 -4.59 -12.39
CA THR A 199 -0.33 -4.97 -13.53
C THR A 199 0.52 -5.77 -14.50
N PRO A 200 0.07 -6.99 -14.91
CA PRO A 200 0.73 -7.70 -15.98
C PRO A 200 0.76 -6.80 -17.22
N ILE A 201 1.92 -6.64 -17.84
CA ILE A 201 2.08 -5.90 -19.10
C ILE A 201 1.31 -6.68 -20.17
N GLY A 202 0.01 -6.42 -20.29
CA GLY A 202 -0.86 -7.07 -21.25
C GLY A 202 -0.50 -6.60 -22.65
N SER A 203 0.36 -7.37 -23.34
CA SER A 203 0.32 -7.65 -24.79
C SER A 203 -0.01 -6.50 -25.77
N ALA A 204 0.27 -5.24 -25.43
CA ALA A 204 0.16 -4.10 -26.34
C ALA A 204 1.13 -4.21 -27.54
N MET A 205 2.08 -5.15 -27.48
CA MET A 205 2.93 -5.54 -28.59
C MET A 205 2.22 -6.35 -29.70
N GLY A 206 1.01 -6.86 -29.47
CA GLY A 206 0.31 -7.74 -30.42
C GLY A 206 -0.43 -7.03 -31.55
N LEU A 207 -0.87 -5.78 -31.36
CA LEU A 207 -1.71 -5.06 -32.33
C LEU A 207 -0.95 -4.08 -33.24
N ALA A 208 0.26 -3.66 -32.88
CA ALA A 208 1.10 -2.84 -33.76
C ALA A 208 1.79 -3.67 -34.87
N GLY A 209 1.94 -4.99 -34.68
CA GLY A 209 2.63 -5.88 -35.63
C GLY A 209 1.82 -6.29 -36.86
N LEU A 210 0.49 -6.17 -36.84
CA LEU A 210 -0.38 -6.62 -37.93
C LEU A 210 -0.83 -5.49 -38.88
N ALA A 211 -0.57 -4.23 -38.55
CA ALA A 211 -0.91 -3.10 -39.44
C ALA A 211 0.10 -2.87 -40.58
N CYS A 212 1.28 -3.51 -40.55
CA CYS A 212 2.37 -3.21 -41.48
C CYS A 212 2.64 -4.29 -42.56
N VAL A 213 1.89 -5.39 -42.58
CA VAL A 213 2.06 -6.45 -43.60
C VAL A 213 0.76 -6.59 -44.40
N GLY A 214 0.48 -5.63 -45.29
CA GLY A 214 -0.78 -5.73 -46.04
C GLY A 214 -1.06 -4.81 -47.20
N VAL A 215 -0.16 -3.93 -47.69
CA VAL A 215 -0.42 -3.23 -48.97
C VAL A 215 0.87 -2.89 -49.72
N THR A 216 1.40 -3.84 -50.49
CA THR A 216 2.21 -3.52 -51.69
C THR A 216 1.54 -4.15 -52.91
N ARG A 217 0.39 -3.58 -53.29
CA ARG A 217 -0.28 -3.92 -54.55
C ARG A 217 0.55 -3.34 -55.70
N ARG A 218 1.25 -4.24 -56.42
CA ARG A 218 1.85 -4.04 -57.75
C ARG A 218 1.07 -3.03 -58.60
N ARG A 219 1.76 -2.04 -59.15
CA ARG A 219 1.41 -1.46 -60.46
C ARG A 219 2.63 -1.55 -61.38
N ARG A 220 2.51 -2.45 -62.37
CA ARG A 220 3.21 -2.39 -63.65
C ARG A 220 2.40 -1.46 -64.56
N ALA A 221 3.08 -0.50 -65.17
CA ALA A 221 2.94 -0.04 -66.56
C ALA A 221 4.06 0.98 -66.79
#